data_AF-A0A350XMG3-F1
#
_entry.id   AF-A0A350XMG3-F1
#
_cell.length_a   1.000
_cell.length_b   1.000
_cell.length_c   1.000
_cell.angle_alpha   90.00
_cell.angle_beta   90.00
_cell.angle_gamma   90.00
#
_symmetry.space_group_name_H-M   'P 1'
#
loop_
_entity.id
_entity.type
_entity.pdbx_description
1 polymer ?
#
loop_
_entity_poly.entity_id
_entity_poly.type
_entity_poly.pdbx_seq_one_letter_code
_entity_poly.pdbx_strand_id
1 'polypeptide(L)'
;MKATNSNFHLTYCTNIHPGEEWQQVFANLEKYVPNLKTQLAPDKPFGIGLRLADVAARQLLEKDALMQFKTWLVQQDLYVFTLNGFPYGGFHHQVVKDQVYAPDWSKKERLDYTLRLIKILAFLLPEGMEGSISTLPISYKPWFKEDKSTWELTLHSSTIHLALVAAEMARIRQQTGKLIHVDLEPEPDGLIENSTEVIEFFQNWLLPIGGAFLAK
;
A
#
# COMPACT_ATOMS: atom_id res chain seq x y z
N MET A 1 -13.01 5.00 21.50
CA MET A 1 -12.01 4.06 22.04
C MET A 1 -10.94 4.85 22.77
N LYS A 2 -10.67 4.57 24.05
CA LYS A 2 -9.49 5.10 24.73
C LYS A 2 -8.43 4.00 24.71
N ALA A 3 -7.56 4.01 23.70
CA ALA A 3 -6.35 3.21 23.73
C ALA A 3 -5.43 3.80 24.81
N THR A 4 -5.19 3.05 25.89
CA THR A 4 -4.41 3.50 27.06
C THR A 4 -2.92 3.28 26.92
N ASN A 5 -2.47 2.65 25.82
CA ASN A 5 -1.07 2.40 25.51
C ASN A 5 -0.61 3.25 24.31
N SER A 6 0.59 3.81 24.41
CA SER A 6 1.27 4.66 23.42
C SER A 6 1.72 3.94 22.14
N ASN A 7 1.40 2.67 21.97
CA ASN A 7 1.94 1.83 20.88
C ASN A 7 0.96 1.60 19.73
N PHE A 8 -0.16 2.33 19.69
CA PHE A 8 -1.16 2.18 18.64
C PHE A 8 -1.56 3.53 18.05
N HIS A 9 -1.63 3.58 16.73
CA HIS A 9 -2.15 4.73 15.99
C HIS A 9 -3.65 4.54 15.75
N LEU A 10 -4.47 5.44 16.29
CA LEU A 10 -5.86 5.55 15.85
C LEU A 10 -5.86 6.33 14.53
N THR A 11 -6.40 5.72 13.48
CA THR A 11 -6.36 6.27 12.13
C THR A 11 -7.72 6.24 11.44
N TYR A 12 -7.91 7.14 10.49
CA TYR A 12 -9.05 7.14 9.58
C TYR A 12 -8.65 6.57 8.21
N CYS A 13 -9.26 5.45 7.82
CA CYS A 13 -9.01 4.84 6.52
C CYS A 13 -9.89 5.48 5.45
N THR A 14 -9.26 6.07 4.42
CA THR A 14 -9.98 6.79 3.37
C THR A 14 -10.58 5.88 2.30
N ASN A 15 -10.38 4.56 2.40
CA ASN A 15 -10.91 3.57 1.44
C ASN A 15 -12.43 3.55 1.35
N ILE A 16 -13.14 4.12 2.34
CA ILE A 16 -14.61 4.20 2.32
C ILE A 16 -15.15 5.25 1.35
N HIS A 17 -14.30 6.15 0.86
CA HIS A 17 -14.70 7.24 -0.02
C HIS A 17 -14.36 6.93 -1.47
N PRO A 18 -15.33 7.07 -2.40
CA PRO A 18 -15.03 6.94 -3.82
C PRO A 18 -14.11 8.07 -4.28
N GLY A 19 -13.09 7.69 -5.05
CA GLY A 19 -12.15 8.61 -5.67
C GLY A 19 -11.00 7.85 -6.32
N GLU A 20 -10.80 8.04 -7.62
CA GLU A 20 -9.70 7.41 -8.37
C GLU A 20 -8.62 8.44 -8.73
N GLU A 21 -9.01 9.69 -8.91
CA GLU A 21 -8.12 10.81 -9.22
C GLU A 21 -7.73 11.58 -7.97
N TRP A 22 -6.54 12.17 -7.97
CA TRP A 22 -5.98 12.89 -6.83
C TRP A 22 -6.89 14.02 -6.36
N GLN A 23 -7.49 14.79 -7.28
CA GLN A 23 -8.40 15.88 -6.92
C GLN A 23 -9.61 15.39 -6.13
N GLN A 24 -10.17 14.22 -6.48
CA GLN A 24 -11.30 13.61 -5.77
C GLN A 24 -10.86 13.11 -4.39
N VAL A 25 -9.70 12.44 -4.32
CA VAL A 25 -9.12 11.98 -3.05
C VAL A 25 -8.90 13.16 -2.11
N PHE A 26 -8.30 14.24 -2.59
CA PHE A 26 -8.02 15.42 -1.79
C PHE A 26 -9.30 16.14 -1.36
N ALA A 27 -10.29 16.29 -2.24
CA ALA A 27 -11.59 16.86 -1.87
C ALA A 27 -12.30 16.06 -0.77
N ASN A 28 -12.19 14.72 -0.79
CA ASN A 28 -12.71 13.88 0.30
C ASN A 28 -11.95 14.13 1.61
N LEU A 29 -10.62 14.25 1.56
CA LEU A 29 -9.81 14.56 2.74
C LEU A 29 -10.22 15.90 3.36
N GLU A 30 -10.31 16.96 2.56
CA GLU A 30 -10.72 18.29 3.01
C GLU A 30 -12.12 18.29 3.63
N LYS A 31 -13.04 17.53 3.04
CA LYS A 31 -14.43 17.47 3.50
C LYS A 31 -14.60 16.76 4.84
N TYR A 32 -13.92 15.62 5.04
CA TYR A 32 -14.23 14.73 6.16
C TYR A 32 -13.21 14.79 7.30
N VAL A 33 -11.93 14.95 7.00
CA VAL A 33 -10.85 14.74 7.98
C VAL A 33 -10.79 15.83 9.07
N PRO A 34 -10.89 17.14 8.77
CA PRO A 34 -10.79 18.18 9.81
C PRO A 34 -11.88 18.06 10.89
N ASN A 35 -13.11 17.71 10.47
CA ASN A 35 -14.21 17.51 11.39
C ASN A 35 -13.99 16.25 12.27
N LEU A 36 -13.51 15.16 11.68
CA LEU A 36 -13.16 13.94 12.43
C LEU A 36 -12.04 14.18 13.44
N LYS A 37 -10.97 14.89 13.06
CA LYS A 37 -9.89 15.29 13.99
C LYS A 37 -10.47 16.04 15.17
N THR A 38 -11.29 17.05 14.93
CA THR A 38 -11.88 17.89 16.00
C THR A 38 -12.66 17.05 17.02
N GLN A 39 -13.34 15.98 16.57
CA GLN A 39 -14.12 15.11 17.44
C GLN A 39 -13.27 14.03 18.15
N LEU A 40 -12.25 13.49 17.48
CA LEU A 40 -11.51 12.30 17.94
C LEU A 40 -10.15 12.62 18.57
N ALA A 41 -9.50 13.68 18.12
CA ALA A 41 -8.14 14.09 18.51
C ALA A 41 -7.98 15.63 18.42
N PRO A 42 -8.77 16.42 19.17
CA PRO A 42 -8.72 17.89 19.07
C PRO A 42 -7.33 18.46 19.37
N ASP A 43 -6.67 17.94 20.41
CA ASP A 43 -5.38 18.45 20.91
C ASP A 43 -4.19 17.55 20.55
N LYS A 44 -4.34 16.66 19.56
CA LYS A 44 -3.29 15.72 19.16
C LYS A 44 -3.21 15.57 17.64
N PRO A 45 -2.02 15.24 17.10
CA PRO A 45 -1.90 14.85 15.70
C PRO A 45 -2.79 13.66 15.39
N PHE A 46 -3.45 13.67 14.23
CA PHE A 46 -4.37 12.62 13.81
C PHE A 46 -3.87 11.86 12.59
N GLY A 47 -3.81 10.53 12.71
CA GLY A 47 -3.28 9.64 11.69
C GLY A 47 -4.29 9.39 10.59
N ILE A 48 -3.82 9.36 9.34
CA ILE A 48 -4.62 9.07 8.16
C ILE A 48 -4.05 7.84 7.45
N GLY A 49 -4.93 6.87 7.20
CA GLY A 49 -4.66 5.73 6.34
C GLY A 49 -5.18 6.03 4.94
N LEU A 50 -4.27 6.40 4.03
CA LEU A 50 -4.67 6.83 2.70
C LEU A 50 -4.82 5.63 1.75
N ARG A 51 -5.94 5.56 1.04
CA ARG A 51 -6.06 4.79 -0.18
C ARG A 51 -5.80 5.69 -1.38
N LEU A 52 -4.89 5.27 -2.25
CA LEU A 52 -4.61 5.93 -3.53
C LEU A 52 -4.78 4.91 -4.65
N ALA A 53 -5.50 5.24 -5.72
CA ALA A 53 -5.40 4.46 -6.96
C ALA A 53 -4.11 4.83 -7.72
N ASP A 54 -3.73 4.04 -8.73
CA ASP A 54 -2.56 4.35 -9.56
C ASP A 54 -2.65 5.73 -10.22
N VAL A 55 -3.84 6.12 -10.68
CA VAL A 55 -4.08 7.44 -11.28
C VAL A 55 -3.79 8.56 -10.27
N ALA A 56 -4.39 8.48 -9.07
CA ALA A 56 -4.10 9.43 -8.00
C ALA A 56 -2.62 9.44 -7.60
N ALA A 57 -1.97 8.28 -7.51
CA ALA A 57 -0.55 8.19 -7.15
C ALA A 57 0.37 8.86 -8.19
N ARG A 58 0.06 8.71 -9.49
CA ARG A 58 0.78 9.42 -10.57
C ARG A 58 0.58 10.93 -10.47
N GLN A 59 -0.68 11.37 -10.41
CA GLN A 59 -1.03 12.80 -10.33
C GLN A 59 -0.42 13.46 -9.10
N LEU A 60 -0.41 12.78 -7.95
CA LEU A 60 0.18 13.30 -6.72
C LEU A 60 1.70 13.49 -6.84
N LEU A 61 2.38 12.69 -7.66
CA LEU A 61 3.82 12.80 -7.92
C LEU A 61 4.17 13.82 -9.02
N GLU A 62 3.18 14.45 -9.65
CA GLU A 62 3.41 15.50 -10.63
C GLU A 62 3.63 16.86 -9.96
N LYS A 63 4.55 17.63 -10.54
CA LYS A 63 4.84 19.02 -10.12
C LYS A 63 5.09 19.10 -8.61
N ASP A 64 4.34 19.94 -7.92
CA ASP A 64 4.44 20.23 -6.49
C ASP A 64 3.26 19.66 -5.67
N ALA A 65 2.39 18.83 -6.28
CA ALA A 65 1.18 18.33 -5.63
C ALA A 65 1.46 17.60 -4.31
N LEU A 66 2.48 16.73 -4.27
CA LEU A 66 2.89 16.04 -3.05
C LEU A 66 3.40 16.99 -1.95
N MET A 67 4.08 18.07 -2.34
CA MET A 67 4.57 19.08 -1.40
C MET A 67 3.42 19.92 -0.84
N GLN A 68 2.47 20.33 -1.69
CA GLN A 68 1.25 21.01 -1.28
C GLN A 68 0.45 20.12 -0.32
N PHE A 69 0.31 18.83 -0.63
CA PHE A 69 -0.37 17.89 0.24
C PHE A 69 0.30 17.75 1.61
N LYS A 70 1.62 17.60 1.64
CA LYS A 70 2.39 17.57 2.89
C LYS A 70 2.20 18.83 3.72
N THR A 71 2.19 19.99 3.06
CA THR A 71 1.97 21.30 3.72
C THR A 71 0.58 21.36 4.34
N TRP A 72 -0.44 20.91 3.62
CA TRP A 72 -1.81 20.82 4.13
C TRP A 72 -1.93 19.87 5.32
N LEU A 73 -1.30 18.70 5.28
CA LEU A 73 -1.27 17.76 6.42
C LEU A 73 -0.70 18.42 7.68
N VAL A 74 0.42 19.14 7.55
CA VAL A 74 1.03 19.87 8.67
C VAL A 74 0.11 20.97 9.21
N GLN A 75 -0.53 21.74 8.33
CA GLN A 75 -1.47 22.81 8.72
C GLN A 75 -2.69 22.27 9.47
N GLN A 76 -3.15 21.07 9.13
CA GLN A 76 -4.28 20.40 9.77
C GLN A 76 -3.87 19.55 10.97
N ASP A 77 -2.58 19.51 11.33
CA ASP A 77 -2.02 18.64 12.39
C ASP A 77 -2.40 17.16 12.16
N LEU A 78 -2.12 16.71 10.92
CA LEU A 78 -2.36 15.37 10.42
C LEU A 78 -1.04 14.71 10.00
N TYR A 79 -1.01 13.37 10.01
CA TYR A 79 0.10 12.61 9.47
C TYR A 79 -0.37 11.36 8.72
N VAL A 80 0.47 10.91 7.79
CA VAL A 80 0.25 9.67 7.03
C VAL A 80 1.35 8.70 7.40
N PHE A 81 0.95 7.50 7.84
CA PHE A 81 1.86 6.42 8.20
C PHE A 81 1.52 5.10 7.50
N THR A 82 0.32 5.00 6.92
CA THR A 82 -0.09 3.80 6.20
C THR A 82 -0.77 4.18 4.89
N LEU A 83 -0.48 3.42 3.85
CA LEU A 83 -1.21 3.45 2.59
C LEU A 83 -1.93 2.10 2.37
N ASN A 84 -3.12 2.16 1.80
CA ASN A 84 -3.74 0.98 1.20
C ASN A 84 -3.43 1.00 -0.31
N GLY A 85 -2.63 0.02 -0.75
CA GLY A 85 -2.24 -0.18 -2.15
C GLY A 85 -3.16 -1.13 -2.92
N PHE A 86 -4.34 -1.45 -2.39
CA PHE A 86 -5.32 -2.32 -3.02
C PHE A 86 -6.75 -1.73 -2.97
N PRO A 87 -7.47 -1.68 -4.11
CA PRO A 87 -7.06 -2.11 -5.44
C PRO A 87 -6.18 -1.11 -6.17
N TYR A 88 -5.59 -1.56 -7.29
CA TYR A 88 -4.81 -0.72 -8.19
C TYR A 88 -5.61 0.47 -8.74
N GLY A 89 -6.89 0.25 -9.05
CA GLY A 89 -7.83 1.26 -9.53
C GLY A 89 -9.19 0.63 -9.88
N GLY A 90 -10.14 1.46 -10.30
CA GLY A 90 -11.43 1.02 -10.85
C GLY A 90 -12.44 0.45 -9.84
N PHE A 91 -12.23 0.64 -8.54
CA PHE A 91 -12.99 -0.05 -7.48
C PHE A 91 -14.48 0.29 -7.45
N HIS A 92 -14.85 1.53 -7.77
CA HIS A 92 -16.18 2.07 -7.48
C HIS A 92 -17.16 2.07 -8.66
N HIS A 93 -16.76 1.62 -9.86
CA HIS A 93 -17.55 1.83 -11.09
C HIS A 93 -18.00 0.56 -11.83
N GLN A 94 -17.57 -0.64 -11.44
CA GLN A 94 -17.98 -1.87 -12.11
C GLN A 94 -18.21 -3.01 -11.12
N VAL A 95 -18.97 -4.04 -11.51
CA VAL A 95 -19.12 -5.29 -10.75
C VAL A 95 -17.80 -6.04 -10.84
N VAL A 96 -16.83 -5.67 -10.00
CA VAL A 96 -15.45 -6.17 -10.05
C VAL A 96 -15.31 -7.33 -9.06
N LYS A 97 -15.67 -8.56 -9.44
CA LYS A 97 -15.44 -9.70 -8.53
C LYS A 97 -14.00 -10.20 -8.56
N ASP A 98 -13.38 -10.34 -9.73
CA ASP A 98 -12.02 -10.86 -9.88
C ASP A 98 -11.01 -9.82 -10.42
N GLN A 99 -11.44 -8.90 -11.29
CA GLN A 99 -10.53 -7.90 -11.88
C GLN A 99 -9.95 -6.90 -10.87
N VAL A 100 -10.44 -6.89 -9.62
CA VAL A 100 -9.91 -6.07 -8.52
C VAL A 100 -8.46 -6.46 -8.19
N TYR A 101 -8.11 -7.73 -8.42
CA TYR A 101 -6.77 -8.28 -8.27
C TYR A 101 -5.84 -7.91 -9.43
N ALA A 102 -6.37 -7.44 -10.56
CA ALA A 102 -5.57 -7.04 -11.71
C ALA A 102 -5.13 -5.56 -11.60
N PRO A 103 -3.90 -5.22 -12.01
CA PRO A 103 -2.78 -6.11 -12.25
C PRO A 103 -2.29 -6.78 -10.95
N ASP A 104 -1.94 -8.07 -11.04
CA ASP A 104 -1.39 -8.83 -9.92
C ASP A 104 0.13 -8.62 -9.78
N TRP A 105 0.75 -9.24 -8.77
CA TRP A 105 2.19 -9.09 -8.52
C TRP A 105 3.09 -9.64 -9.64
N SER A 106 2.55 -10.46 -10.56
CA SER A 106 3.30 -10.94 -11.73
C SER A 106 3.57 -9.83 -12.75
N LYS A 107 2.82 -8.71 -12.67
CA LYS A 107 2.86 -7.63 -13.66
C LYS A 107 3.76 -6.47 -13.23
N LYS A 108 4.43 -5.86 -14.21
CA LYS A 108 5.30 -4.70 -13.99
C LYS A 108 4.50 -3.48 -13.50
N GLU A 109 3.25 -3.36 -13.93
CA GLU A 109 2.34 -2.30 -13.54
C GLU A 109 2.13 -2.27 -12.01
N ARG A 110 1.96 -3.44 -11.39
CA ARG A 110 1.83 -3.59 -9.93
C ARG A 110 3.11 -3.18 -9.20
N LEU A 111 4.27 -3.62 -9.72
CA LEU A 111 5.58 -3.20 -9.20
C LEU A 111 5.73 -1.68 -9.24
N ASP A 112 5.58 -1.08 -10.42
CA ASP A 112 5.78 0.35 -10.63
C ASP A 112 4.83 1.18 -9.75
N TYR A 113 3.59 0.72 -9.61
CA TYR A 113 2.60 1.36 -8.73
C TYR A 113 3.00 1.28 -7.26
N THR A 114 3.44 0.12 -6.78
CA THR A 114 3.89 -0.03 -5.38
C THR A 114 5.12 0.83 -5.10
N LEU A 115 6.07 0.93 -6.04
CA LEU A 115 7.22 1.83 -5.93
C LEU A 115 6.79 3.32 -5.85
N ARG A 116 5.75 3.72 -6.60
CA ARG A 116 5.16 5.06 -6.46
C ARG A 116 4.60 5.30 -5.05
N LEU A 117 3.86 4.34 -4.51
CA LEU A 117 3.32 4.42 -3.14
C LEU A 117 4.44 4.52 -2.10
N ILE A 118 5.50 3.72 -2.24
CA ILE A 118 6.68 3.76 -1.37
C ILE A 118 7.33 5.15 -1.40
N LYS A 119 7.52 5.73 -2.60
CA LYS A 119 8.07 7.08 -2.75
C LYS A 119 7.19 8.15 -2.08
N ILE A 120 5.88 8.07 -2.26
CA ILE A 120 4.90 8.97 -1.63
C ILE A 120 4.97 8.83 -0.11
N LEU A 121 4.87 7.61 0.41
CA LEU A 121 4.91 7.36 1.85
C LEU A 121 6.24 7.81 2.45
N ALA A 122 7.38 7.49 1.83
CA ALA A 122 8.69 7.95 2.29
C ALA A 122 8.79 9.47 2.41
N PHE A 123 8.14 10.22 1.53
CA PHE A 123 8.14 11.69 1.61
C PHE A 123 7.23 12.23 2.72
N LEU A 124 6.09 11.59 2.94
CA LEU A 124 5.06 12.00 3.91
C LEU A 124 5.34 11.52 5.33
N LEU A 125 6.00 10.36 5.49
CA LEU A 125 6.20 9.69 6.77
C LEU A 125 7.00 10.59 7.73
N PRO A 126 6.48 10.82 8.96
CA PRO A 126 7.21 11.52 10.01
C PRO A 126 8.53 10.83 10.38
N GLU A 127 9.46 11.58 10.95
CA GLU A 127 10.70 11.02 11.49
C GLU A 127 10.42 10.14 12.72
N GLY A 128 11.18 9.04 12.87
CA GLY A 128 11.03 8.10 13.98
C GLY A 128 9.79 7.19 13.91
N MET A 129 9.07 7.19 12.78
CA MET A 129 7.88 6.38 12.55
C MET A 129 8.11 5.32 11.46
N GLU A 130 7.48 4.17 11.63
CA GLU A 130 7.43 3.12 10.59
C GLU A 130 6.24 3.35 9.66
N GLY A 131 6.43 3.05 8.38
CA GLY A 131 5.41 3.20 7.35
C GLY A 131 4.95 1.87 6.77
N SER A 132 3.64 1.65 6.67
CA SER A 132 3.06 0.43 6.11
C SER A 132 2.36 0.67 4.77
N ILE A 133 2.43 -0.30 3.86
CA ILE A 133 1.66 -0.30 2.62
C ILE A 133 1.00 -1.66 2.46
N SER A 134 -0.32 -1.72 2.61
CA SER A 134 -1.06 -2.96 2.42
C SER A 134 -1.31 -3.26 0.94
N THR A 135 -1.38 -4.54 0.57
CA THR A 135 -1.52 -4.96 -0.82
C THR A 135 -2.14 -6.36 -0.96
N LEU A 136 -2.54 -6.70 -2.17
CA LEU A 136 -3.24 -7.95 -2.50
C LEU A 136 -2.41 -9.22 -2.20
N PRO A 137 -3.07 -10.40 -2.05
CA PRO A 137 -2.44 -11.70 -1.79
C PRO A 137 -1.75 -12.31 -3.02
N ILE A 138 -0.74 -11.62 -3.55
CA ILE A 138 0.02 -11.98 -4.77
C ILE A 138 -0.83 -11.93 -6.05
N SER A 139 -1.85 -12.77 -6.17
CA SER A 139 -2.76 -12.88 -7.31
C SER A 139 -4.10 -13.46 -6.87
N TYR A 140 -4.95 -13.86 -7.81
CA TYR A 140 -6.27 -14.44 -7.58
C TYR A 140 -6.27 -15.92 -7.98
N LYS A 141 -6.41 -16.80 -6.98
CA LYS A 141 -6.32 -18.27 -7.12
C LYS A 141 -7.26 -18.85 -8.18
N PRO A 142 -8.52 -18.38 -8.33
CA PRO A 142 -9.41 -18.90 -9.38
C PRO A 142 -8.95 -18.68 -10.83
N TRP A 143 -8.00 -17.78 -11.10
CA TRP A 143 -7.43 -17.64 -12.45
C TRP A 143 -6.56 -18.85 -12.88
N PHE A 144 -6.16 -19.71 -11.94
CA PHE A 144 -5.20 -20.79 -12.19
C PHE A 144 -5.81 -22.20 -12.14
N LYS A 145 -7.14 -22.33 -12.08
CA LYS A 145 -7.84 -23.62 -11.83
C LYS A 145 -7.46 -24.77 -12.78
N GLU A 146 -6.98 -24.46 -13.98
CA GLU A 146 -6.68 -25.46 -15.02
C GLU A 146 -5.19 -25.52 -15.42
N ASP A 147 -4.32 -24.66 -14.86
CA ASP A 147 -2.93 -24.56 -15.31
C ASP A 147 -1.94 -24.26 -14.17
N LYS A 148 -1.31 -25.34 -13.67
CA LYS A 148 -0.24 -25.26 -12.66
C LYS A 148 1.04 -24.58 -13.17
N SER A 149 1.32 -24.64 -14.46
CA SER A 149 2.55 -24.04 -15.01
C SER A 149 2.48 -22.50 -14.98
N THR A 150 1.31 -21.94 -15.28
CA THR A 150 1.05 -20.51 -15.15
C THR A 150 1.09 -20.05 -13.69
N TRP A 151 0.71 -20.91 -12.74
CA TRP A 151 0.80 -20.62 -11.31
C TRP A 151 2.26 -20.42 -10.82
N GLU A 152 3.16 -21.33 -11.16
CA GLU A 152 4.59 -21.25 -10.76
C GLU A 152 5.27 -20.02 -11.39
N LEU A 153 4.97 -19.71 -12.66
CA LEU A 153 5.48 -18.53 -13.34
C LEU A 153 5.01 -17.22 -12.67
N THR A 154 3.75 -17.18 -12.23
CA THR A 154 3.20 -16.05 -11.46
C THR A 154 3.94 -15.88 -10.13
N LEU A 155 4.14 -16.95 -9.36
CA LEU A 155 4.86 -16.89 -8.08
C LEU A 155 6.31 -16.45 -8.26
N HIS A 156 7.00 -16.99 -9.26
CA HIS A 156 8.38 -16.59 -9.57
C HIS A 156 8.46 -15.10 -9.93
N SER A 157 7.64 -14.64 -10.89
CA SER A 157 7.64 -13.24 -11.32
C SER A 157 7.28 -12.28 -10.19
N SER A 158 6.26 -12.64 -9.40
CA SER A 158 5.85 -11.89 -8.20
C SER A 158 6.97 -11.78 -7.19
N THR A 159 7.72 -12.87 -6.97
CA THR A 159 8.86 -12.88 -6.05
C THR A 159 9.96 -11.93 -6.50
N ILE A 160 10.28 -11.89 -7.79
CA ILE A 160 11.28 -10.95 -8.32
C ILE A 160 10.82 -9.49 -8.14
N HIS A 161 9.55 -9.19 -8.39
CA HIS A 161 9.00 -7.84 -8.17
C HIS A 161 9.01 -7.44 -6.68
N LEU A 162 8.64 -8.35 -5.78
CA LEU A 162 8.72 -8.11 -4.34
C LEU A 162 10.17 -7.90 -3.87
N ALA A 163 11.13 -8.63 -4.44
CA ALA A 163 12.55 -8.42 -4.15
C ALA A 163 13.01 -7.03 -4.62
N LEU A 164 12.60 -6.56 -5.80
CA LEU A 164 12.88 -5.20 -6.27
C LEU A 164 12.28 -4.13 -5.34
N VAL A 165 11.07 -4.36 -4.83
CA VAL A 165 10.44 -3.51 -3.82
C VAL A 165 11.25 -3.49 -2.51
N ALA A 166 11.70 -4.66 -2.03
CA ALA A 166 12.54 -4.76 -0.85
C ALA A 166 13.87 -4.00 -1.01
N ALA A 167 14.50 -4.08 -2.18
CA ALA A 167 15.71 -3.31 -2.49
C ALA A 167 15.47 -1.80 -2.42
N GLU A 168 14.37 -1.30 -2.97
CA GLU A 168 14.03 0.12 -2.92
C GLU A 168 13.75 0.59 -1.48
N MET A 169 13.02 -0.19 -0.69
CA MET A 169 12.77 0.12 0.73
C MET A 169 14.08 0.13 1.53
N ALA A 170 15.00 -0.80 1.27
CA ALA A 170 16.32 -0.81 1.89
C ALA A 170 17.14 0.43 1.53
N ARG A 171 17.11 0.85 0.25
CA ARG A 171 17.76 2.07 -0.23
C ARG A 171 17.20 3.32 0.45
N ILE A 172 15.87 3.42 0.58
CA ILE A 172 15.20 4.53 1.29
C ILE A 172 15.61 4.56 2.76
N ARG A 173 15.62 3.41 3.43
CA ARG A 173 16.06 3.31 4.83
C ARG A 173 17.50 3.77 5.00
N GLN A 174 18.40 3.36 4.11
CA GLN A 174 19.80 3.78 4.15
C GLN A 174 19.95 5.30 3.98
N GLN A 175 19.17 5.90 3.08
CA GLN A 175 19.29 7.34 2.77
C GLN A 175 18.59 8.25 3.76
N THR A 176 17.51 7.79 4.39
CA THR A 176 16.59 8.66 5.15
C THR A 176 16.36 8.21 6.58
N GLY A 177 16.83 7.01 6.96
CA GLY A 177 16.51 6.37 8.24
C GLY A 177 15.09 5.81 8.34
N LYS A 178 14.21 6.10 7.35
CA LYS A 178 12.80 5.69 7.39
C LYS A 178 12.64 4.20 7.10
N LEU A 179 11.92 3.52 7.98
CA LEU A 179 11.54 2.12 7.80
C LEU A 179 10.16 2.05 7.17
N ILE A 180 10.09 1.44 5.98
CA ILE A 180 8.84 1.16 5.28
C ILE A 180 8.75 -0.34 5.05
N HIS A 181 7.55 -0.89 5.20
CA HIS A 181 7.24 -2.27 4.91
C HIS A 181 6.01 -2.37 4.00
N VAL A 182 5.98 -3.41 3.17
CA VAL A 182 4.86 -3.76 2.31
C VAL A 182 4.24 -5.04 2.84
N ASP A 183 2.93 -4.99 3.09
CA ASP A 183 2.19 -6.01 3.81
C ASP A 183 1.24 -6.71 2.85
N LEU A 184 1.58 -7.96 2.49
CA LEU A 184 0.68 -8.84 1.73
C LEU A 184 -0.51 -9.21 2.62
N GLU A 185 -1.74 -8.96 2.19
CA GLU A 185 -2.96 -9.26 2.95
C GLU A 185 -3.61 -10.55 2.44
N PRO A 186 -3.50 -11.68 3.17
CA PRO A 186 -4.17 -12.92 2.80
C PRO A 186 -5.69 -12.74 2.89
N GLU A 187 -6.41 -13.18 1.85
CA GLU A 187 -7.87 -13.11 1.79
C GLU A 187 -8.45 -14.30 1.01
N PRO A 188 -9.75 -14.63 1.19
CA PRO A 188 -10.42 -15.67 0.41
C PRO A 188 -10.20 -15.48 -1.09
N ASP A 189 -9.98 -16.59 -1.79
CA ASP A 189 -9.63 -16.64 -3.22
C ASP A 189 -8.29 -15.98 -3.60
N GLY A 190 -7.55 -15.40 -2.65
CA GLY A 190 -6.18 -14.94 -2.84
C GLY A 190 -5.23 -16.08 -3.18
N LEU A 191 -4.17 -15.82 -3.95
CA LEU A 191 -3.16 -16.83 -4.26
C LEU A 191 -2.43 -17.32 -2.98
N ILE A 192 -2.31 -16.42 -2.00
CA ILE A 192 -2.01 -16.74 -0.60
C ILE A 192 -3.22 -16.38 0.27
N GLU A 193 -4.03 -17.37 0.61
CA GLU A 193 -5.34 -17.16 1.24
C GLU A 193 -5.29 -17.24 2.76
N ASN A 194 -4.43 -18.10 3.29
CA ASN A 194 -4.38 -18.43 4.72
C ASN A 194 -2.94 -18.49 5.22
N SER A 195 -2.77 -18.61 6.54
CA SER A 195 -1.45 -18.61 7.17
C SER A 195 -0.52 -19.71 6.67
N THR A 196 -1.04 -20.90 6.36
CA THR A 196 -0.24 -22.01 5.82
C THR A 196 0.33 -21.61 4.45
N GLU A 197 -0.51 -21.10 3.56
CA GLU A 197 -0.09 -20.68 2.22
C GLU A 197 0.89 -19.49 2.26
N VAL A 198 0.72 -18.56 3.21
CA VAL A 198 1.69 -17.48 3.44
C VAL A 198 3.05 -18.05 3.85
N ILE A 199 3.08 -18.97 4.82
CA ILE A 199 4.33 -19.61 5.27
C ILE A 199 5.00 -20.34 4.11
N GLU A 200 4.24 -21.11 3.34
CA GLU A 200 4.74 -21.83 2.16
C GLU A 200 5.29 -20.88 1.09
N PHE A 201 4.60 -19.77 0.82
CA PHE A 201 5.10 -18.74 -0.09
C PHE A 201 6.43 -18.17 0.38
N PHE A 202 6.56 -17.82 1.67
CA PHE A 202 7.80 -17.27 2.20
C PHE A 202 8.95 -18.28 2.15
N GLN A 203 8.73 -19.51 2.58
CA GLN A 203 9.76 -20.54 2.69
C GLN A 203 10.21 -21.06 1.33
N ASN A 204 9.29 -21.23 0.38
CA ASN A 204 9.57 -21.91 -0.88
C ASN A 204 9.82 -20.93 -2.05
N TRP A 205 9.33 -19.68 -1.96
CA TRP A 205 9.42 -18.70 -3.04
C TRP A 205 10.15 -17.43 -2.60
N LEU A 206 9.55 -16.63 -1.72
CA LEU A 206 10.01 -15.26 -1.45
C LEU A 206 11.44 -15.21 -0.92
N LEU A 207 11.74 -15.97 0.14
CA LEU A 207 13.07 -15.97 0.76
C LEU A 207 14.15 -16.62 -0.13
N PRO A 208 13.99 -17.85 -0.64
CA PRO A 208 15.04 -18.50 -1.43
C PRO A 208 15.29 -17.80 -2.77
N ILE A 209 14.23 -17.44 -3.51
CA ILE A 209 14.39 -16.85 -4.85
C ILE A 209 14.68 -15.35 -4.74
N GLY A 210 13.92 -14.62 -3.91
CA GLY A 210 14.12 -13.19 -3.71
C GLY A 210 15.46 -12.88 -3.04
N GLY A 211 15.86 -13.66 -2.03
CA GLY A 211 17.17 -13.55 -1.40
C GLY A 211 18.31 -13.81 -2.38
N ALA A 212 18.22 -14.88 -3.17
CA ALA A 212 19.22 -15.18 -4.20
C ALA A 212 19.27 -14.12 -5.32
N PHE A 213 18.14 -13.49 -5.64
CA PHE A 213 18.09 -12.37 -6.58
C PHE A 213 18.81 -11.13 -6.04
N LEU A 214 18.62 -10.80 -4.76
CA LEU A 214 19.23 -9.62 -4.11
C LEU A 214 20.71 -9.79 -3.76
N ALA A 215 21.20 -11.03 -3.67
CA ALA A 215 22.59 -11.32 -3.37
C ALA A 215 23.53 -11.22 -4.59
N LYS A 216 22.98 -11.00 -5.79
CA LYS A 216 23.74 -10.80 -7.04
C LYS A 216 24.16 -9.35 -7.21
#